data_AF-A0A7Y0JL07-F1
#
_entry.id   AF-A0A7Y0JL07-F1
#
_cell.length_a   1.000
_cell.length_b   1.000
_cell.length_c   1.000
_cell.angle_alpha   90.00
_cell.angle_beta   90.00
_cell.angle_gamma   90.00
#
_symmetry.space_group_name_H-M   'P 1'
#
loop_
_entity.id
_entity.type
_entity.pdbx_description
1 polymer ?
#
loop_
_entity_poly.entity_id
_entity_poly.type
_entity_poly.pdbx_seq_one_letter_code
_entity_poly.pdbx_strand_id
1 'polypeptide(L)'
;MANLFTTQTPSGADNSDGAPGITTATTLRFAQNGYITAVRFYATSTVGGTYTGAVWQVTSPDSASAGTLLASEVRASSPAAAGWNLIPLDTPVPVTAGTLYRVGTHNSEGRYVSRSGFFNGAGLSNGDISALEDGEIVGGIGTIRQGTFEVNAALAYPTDFFGSTCYFADVEFVLSLEEAVTGSGAIALPSLTAAGAGIVSATGSGAIALPAITAAGAGVATAAGAGGLTLAPLAAAGSGTAAAAGSGAIVLPSLSVSGVGSSPITGAAALILPALRVTGSGAVEGGPSSPNAALVATSRRPVLSTTSRRQVITTTGRAIPL
;
A
#
# COMPACT_ATOMS: atom_id res chain seq x y z
N MET A 1 2.59 2.58 10.31
CA MET A 1 1.16 2.85 10.05
C MET A 1 0.84 4.20 10.64
N ALA A 2 0.14 5.05 9.88
CA ALA A 2 -0.32 6.37 10.30
C ALA A 2 -1.84 6.39 10.46
N ASN A 3 -2.34 7.26 11.33
CA ASN A 3 -3.76 7.50 11.58
C ASN A 3 -3.99 9.00 11.79
N LEU A 4 -5.23 9.48 11.69
CA LEU A 4 -5.52 10.90 11.86
C LEU A 4 -5.57 11.26 13.36
N PHE A 5 -6.29 10.46 14.14
CA PHE A 5 -6.53 10.75 15.55
C PHE A 5 -5.50 10.07 16.46
N THR A 6 -4.86 10.88 17.30
CA THR A 6 -3.84 10.43 18.26
C THR A 6 -4.39 10.45 19.69
N THR A 7 -4.64 11.64 20.21
CA THR A 7 -5.05 11.90 21.60
C THR A 7 -6.47 12.46 21.72
N GLN A 8 -7.13 12.72 20.58
CA GLN A 8 -8.49 13.23 20.57
C GLN A 8 -9.47 12.14 21.04
N THR A 9 -10.41 12.52 21.91
CA THR A 9 -11.45 11.64 22.44
C THR A 9 -12.85 12.21 22.21
N PRO A 10 -13.88 11.36 22.11
CA PRO A 10 -15.28 11.81 22.06
C PRO A 10 -15.71 12.54 23.33
N SER A 11 -16.68 13.44 23.20
CA SER A 11 -17.38 14.05 24.35
C SER A 11 -18.76 13.42 24.58
N GLY A 12 -19.45 12.99 23.53
CA GLY A 12 -20.62 12.11 23.58
C GLY A 12 -20.20 10.69 23.23
N ALA A 13 -19.83 9.89 24.22
CA ALA A 13 -19.21 8.58 24.00
C ALA A 13 -20.20 7.40 23.89
N ASP A 14 -21.51 7.63 24.00
CA ASP A 14 -22.52 6.57 23.90
C ASP A 14 -23.86 7.14 23.41
N ASN A 15 -23.93 7.47 22.11
CA ASN A 15 -25.18 7.90 21.47
C ASN A 15 -25.80 6.74 20.70
N SER A 16 -27.12 6.79 20.53
CA SER A 16 -27.86 5.79 19.75
C SER A 16 -29.11 6.43 19.15
N ASP A 17 -29.20 6.39 17.81
CA ASP A 17 -30.42 6.79 17.08
C ASP A 17 -31.34 5.60 16.80
N GLY A 18 -30.92 4.38 17.19
CA GLY A 18 -31.70 3.16 17.04
C GLY A 18 -31.76 2.63 15.60
N ALA A 19 -32.74 1.77 15.34
CA ALA A 19 -33.00 1.27 13.99
C ALA A 19 -33.46 2.42 13.06
N PRO A 20 -33.12 2.40 11.76
CA PRO A 20 -32.59 1.25 11.01
C PRO A 20 -31.06 1.05 11.06
N GLY A 21 -30.33 1.96 11.69
CA GLY A 21 -28.86 1.99 11.68
C GLY A 21 -28.34 3.34 11.19
N ILE A 22 -27.05 3.59 11.41
CA ILE A 22 -26.41 4.86 11.03
C ILE A 22 -25.02 4.62 10.48
N THR A 23 -24.68 5.30 9.39
CA THR A 23 -23.30 5.46 8.90
C THR A 23 -22.80 6.82 9.33
N THR A 24 -21.67 6.89 10.02
CA THR A 24 -21.01 8.16 10.36
C THR A 24 -19.62 8.19 9.75
N ALA A 25 -19.18 9.35 9.25
CA ALA A 25 -17.92 9.44 8.52
C ALA A 25 -17.09 10.71 8.81
N THR A 26 -15.84 10.66 8.37
CA THR A 26 -14.91 11.78 8.31
C THR A 26 -14.31 11.83 6.90
N THR A 27 -14.21 13.04 6.33
CA THR A 27 -13.57 13.24 5.02
C THR A 27 -12.09 13.56 5.23
N LEU A 28 -11.22 12.80 4.55
CA LEU A 28 -9.77 12.81 4.66
C LEU A 28 -9.12 13.20 3.32
N ARG A 29 -7.94 13.82 3.40
CA ARG A 29 -7.01 14.08 2.31
C ARG A 29 -5.62 13.59 2.70
N PHE A 30 -4.93 12.95 1.76
CA PHE A 30 -3.58 12.43 1.97
C PHE A 30 -2.53 13.31 1.27
N ALA A 31 -1.36 13.50 1.90
CA ALA A 31 -0.25 14.27 1.34
C ALA A 31 0.64 13.43 0.40
N GLN A 32 0.58 12.10 0.52
CA GLN A 32 1.35 11.15 -0.28
C GLN A 32 0.45 10.07 -0.85
N ASN A 33 0.89 9.45 -1.93
CA ASN A 33 0.29 8.21 -2.40
C ASN A 33 0.56 7.10 -1.37
N GLY A 34 -0.37 6.16 -1.25
CA GLY A 34 -0.20 5.02 -0.35
C GLY A 34 -1.45 4.14 -0.33
N TYR A 35 -1.71 3.49 0.79
CA TYR A 35 -2.80 2.53 0.94
C TYR A 35 -3.51 2.70 2.29
N ILE A 36 -4.84 2.64 2.27
CA ILE A 36 -5.65 2.42 3.46
C ILE A 36 -5.76 0.91 3.67
N THR A 37 -5.32 0.42 4.82
CA THR A 37 -5.32 -1.01 5.17
C THR A 37 -6.44 -1.39 6.13
N ALA A 38 -7.00 -0.41 6.85
CA ALA A 38 -8.11 -0.62 7.75
C ALA A 38 -8.93 0.66 7.92
N VAL A 39 -10.22 0.51 8.18
CA VAL A 39 -11.04 1.56 8.79
C VAL A 39 -10.86 1.47 10.30
N ARG A 40 -10.53 2.59 10.94
CA ARG A 40 -10.38 2.69 12.38
C ARG A 40 -11.53 3.54 12.93
N PHE A 41 -12.13 3.11 14.03
CA PHE A 41 -13.26 3.82 14.64
C PHE A 41 -13.22 3.73 16.15
N TYR A 42 -13.77 4.73 16.84
CA TYR A 42 -13.94 4.70 18.29
C TYR A 42 -15.32 4.17 18.64
N ALA A 43 -15.37 3.05 19.38
CA ALA A 43 -16.61 2.41 19.78
C ALA A 43 -17.23 3.08 21.01
N THR A 44 -18.56 3.03 21.09
CA THR A 44 -19.35 3.45 22.24
C THR A 44 -19.05 2.61 23.49
N SER A 45 -19.45 3.08 24.69
CA SER A 45 -19.37 2.26 25.91
C SER A 45 -20.34 1.08 25.88
N THR A 46 -21.52 1.26 25.28
CA THR A 46 -22.45 0.17 24.99
C THR A 46 -22.25 -0.29 23.56
N VAL A 47 -21.76 -1.53 23.38
CA VAL A 47 -21.53 -2.12 22.05
C VAL A 47 -22.66 -3.07 21.67
N GLY A 48 -23.10 -3.01 20.41
CA GLY A 48 -24.20 -3.80 19.87
C GLY A 48 -24.32 -3.62 18.36
N GLY A 49 -25.09 -4.47 17.71
CA GLY A 49 -25.26 -4.48 16.26
C GLY A 49 -24.03 -4.91 15.47
N THR A 50 -24.18 -4.88 14.16
CA THR A 50 -23.12 -5.15 13.19
C THR A 50 -22.42 -3.85 12.84
N TYR A 51 -21.08 -3.87 12.84
CA TYR A 51 -20.25 -2.75 12.41
C TYR A 51 -19.69 -3.02 11.02
N THR A 52 -19.88 -2.09 10.09
CA THR A 52 -19.33 -2.16 8.72
C THR A 52 -18.46 -0.94 8.47
N GLY A 53 -17.18 -1.14 8.19
CA GLY A 53 -16.26 -0.06 7.79
C GLY A 53 -16.33 0.16 6.29
N ALA A 54 -16.21 1.41 5.83
CA ALA A 54 -16.21 1.71 4.41
C ALA A 54 -15.36 2.92 4.03
N VAL A 55 -14.85 2.87 2.81
CA VAL A 55 -14.04 3.93 2.19
C VAL A 55 -14.65 4.29 0.84
N TRP A 56 -14.91 5.57 0.64
CA TRP A 56 -15.39 6.12 -0.63
C TRP A 56 -14.40 7.14 -1.18
N GLN A 57 -14.26 7.20 -2.49
CA GLN A 57 -13.70 8.37 -3.16
C GLN A 57 -14.76 9.46 -3.24
N VAL A 58 -14.42 10.68 -2.80
CA VAL A 58 -15.29 11.84 -2.93
C VAL A 58 -15.04 12.48 -4.31
N THR A 59 -16.05 12.43 -5.17
CA THR A 59 -15.97 12.89 -6.57
C THR A 59 -16.90 14.05 -6.87
N SER A 60 -17.73 14.45 -5.90
CA SER A 60 -18.78 15.44 -6.04
C SER A 60 -19.00 16.20 -4.72
N PRO A 61 -19.64 17.39 -4.74
CA PRO A 61 -19.94 18.12 -3.52
C PRO A 61 -21.04 17.39 -2.74
N ASP A 62 -21.14 17.65 -1.43
CA ASP A 62 -22.11 16.95 -0.58
C ASP A 62 -23.57 17.18 -0.97
N SER A 63 -23.88 18.29 -1.65
CA SER A 63 -25.21 18.57 -2.18
C SER A 63 -25.64 17.66 -3.34
N ALA A 64 -24.74 16.85 -3.91
CA ALA A 64 -24.99 16.01 -5.08
C ALA A 64 -25.22 14.53 -4.75
N SER A 65 -25.20 14.15 -3.46
CA SER A 65 -25.40 12.78 -2.97
C SER A 65 -24.58 11.70 -3.69
N ALA A 66 -23.29 11.95 -3.92
CA ALA A 66 -22.44 11.02 -4.67
C ALA A 66 -21.04 10.84 -4.08
N GLY A 67 -20.55 9.60 -4.22
CA GLY A 67 -19.20 9.14 -3.94
C GLY A 67 -19.06 7.70 -4.45
N THR A 68 -17.84 7.29 -4.81
CA THR A 68 -17.59 5.94 -5.33
C THR A 68 -17.11 5.04 -4.20
N LEU A 69 -17.86 3.99 -3.87
CA LEU A 69 -17.42 3.01 -2.86
C LEU A 69 -16.19 2.26 -3.38
N LEU A 70 -15.10 2.29 -2.61
CA LEU A 70 -13.83 1.64 -2.95
C LEU A 70 -13.65 0.33 -2.18
N ALA A 71 -14.07 0.30 -0.91
CA ALA A 71 -14.05 -0.89 -0.08
C ALA A 71 -15.11 -0.82 1.03
N SER A 72 -15.62 -1.97 1.44
CA SER A 72 -16.47 -2.11 2.62
C SER A 72 -16.25 -3.48 3.25
N GLU A 73 -16.04 -3.52 4.56
CA GLU A 73 -15.88 -4.77 5.29
C GLU A 73 -16.73 -4.81 6.57
N VAL A 74 -17.28 -5.98 6.84
CA VAL A 74 -18.02 -6.24 8.09
C VAL A 74 -17.02 -6.65 9.16
N ARG A 75 -17.09 -6.02 10.32
CA ARG A 75 -16.28 -6.40 11.47
C ARG A 75 -16.67 -7.80 11.95
N ALA A 76 -15.70 -8.72 11.97
CA ALA A 76 -15.94 -10.12 12.32
C ALA A 76 -16.32 -10.36 13.80
N SER A 77 -15.92 -9.48 14.71
CA SER A 77 -16.14 -9.62 16.16
C SER A 77 -16.66 -8.34 16.79
N SER A 78 -17.32 -8.47 17.94
CA SER A 78 -17.78 -7.30 18.72
C SER A 78 -16.60 -6.38 19.05
N PRO A 79 -16.75 -5.04 18.93
CA PRO A 79 -15.68 -4.11 19.27
C PRO A 79 -15.40 -4.06 20.77
N ALA A 80 -14.18 -3.68 21.13
CA ALA A 80 -13.86 -3.27 22.49
C ALA A 80 -14.58 -1.95 22.80
N ALA A 81 -15.39 -1.95 23.86
CA ALA A 81 -16.15 -0.77 24.27
C ALA A 81 -15.24 0.41 24.66
N ALA A 82 -15.75 1.63 24.45
CA ALA A 82 -15.11 2.88 24.83
C ALA A 82 -13.63 2.98 24.39
N GLY A 83 -13.33 2.55 23.17
CA GLY A 83 -11.96 2.54 22.66
C GLY A 83 -11.86 2.43 21.15
N TRP A 84 -10.63 2.60 20.65
CA TRP A 84 -10.29 2.46 19.25
C TRP A 84 -10.34 1.01 18.80
N ASN A 85 -10.95 0.79 17.64
CA ASN A 85 -11.16 -0.51 17.02
C ASN A 85 -10.81 -0.44 15.53
N LEU A 86 -10.43 -1.57 14.95
CA LEU A 86 -10.02 -1.69 13.54
C LEU A 86 -10.92 -2.65 12.78
N ILE A 87 -11.33 -2.26 11.59
CA ILE A 87 -11.95 -3.12 10.58
C ILE A 87 -10.92 -3.25 9.44
N PRO A 88 -10.12 -4.33 9.42
CA PRO A 88 -9.16 -4.57 8.34
C PRO A 88 -9.88 -4.68 7.00
N LEU A 89 -9.25 -4.18 5.94
CA LEU A 89 -9.72 -4.35 4.57
C LEU A 89 -9.06 -5.60 3.96
N ASP A 90 -9.84 -6.49 3.35
CA ASP A 90 -9.31 -7.68 2.67
C ASP A 90 -8.40 -7.27 1.50
N THR A 91 -8.76 -6.18 0.82
CA THR A 91 -7.93 -5.55 -0.21
C THR A 91 -7.64 -4.09 0.20
N PRO A 92 -6.38 -3.73 0.45
CA PRO A 92 -6.02 -2.35 0.76
C PRO A 92 -6.42 -1.39 -0.36
N VAL A 93 -6.96 -0.22 0.01
CA VAL A 93 -7.43 0.78 -0.95
C VAL A 93 -6.27 1.72 -1.31
N PRO A 94 -5.83 1.76 -2.58
CA PRO A 94 -4.82 2.72 -3.00
C PRO A 94 -5.38 4.14 -2.92
N VAL A 95 -4.60 5.06 -2.35
CA VAL A 95 -4.94 6.47 -2.28
C VAL A 95 -3.92 7.31 -3.06
N THR A 96 -4.43 8.36 -3.70
CA THR A 96 -3.64 9.34 -4.44
C THR A 96 -3.54 10.62 -3.63
N ALA A 97 -2.35 11.20 -3.54
CA ALA A 97 -2.10 12.47 -2.87
C ALA A 97 -3.05 13.57 -3.39
N GLY A 98 -3.61 14.37 -2.48
CA GLY A 98 -4.53 15.45 -2.79
C GLY A 98 -5.98 15.03 -3.06
N THR A 99 -6.25 13.74 -3.31
CA THR A 99 -7.62 13.23 -3.50
C THR A 99 -8.34 13.12 -2.15
N LEU A 100 -9.66 13.38 -2.17
CA LEU A 100 -10.52 13.25 -1.00
C LEU A 100 -11.13 11.86 -0.89
N TYR A 101 -11.10 11.33 0.32
CA TYR A 101 -11.68 10.05 0.68
C TYR A 101 -12.59 10.23 1.89
N ARG A 102 -13.81 9.70 1.82
CA ARG A 102 -14.72 9.65 2.96
C ARG A 102 -14.57 8.28 3.62
N VAL A 103 -14.32 8.28 4.93
CA VAL A 103 -14.11 7.06 5.70
C VAL A 103 -15.16 6.99 6.78
N GLY A 104 -15.93 5.91 6.80
CA GLY A 104 -17.08 5.79 7.67
C GLY A 104 -17.23 4.41 8.30
N THR A 105 -18.05 4.38 9.34
CA THR A 105 -18.50 3.15 9.99
C THR A 105 -20.01 3.18 10.09
N HIS A 106 -20.65 2.11 9.61
CA HIS A 106 -22.07 1.84 9.81
C HIS A 106 -22.26 0.96 11.04
N ASN A 107 -23.24 1.29 11.87
CA ASN A 107 -23.72 0.44 12.95
C ASN A 107 -25.21 0.15 12.77
N SER A 108 -25.59 -1.14 12.76
CA SER A 108 -26.98 -1.55 12.51
C SER A 108 -27.97 -1.24 13.64
N GLU A 109 -27.48 -0.86 14.83
CA GLU A 109 -28.31 -0.41 15.96
C GLU A 109 -28.30 1.12 16.12
N GLY A 110 -27.65 1.85 15.21
CA GLY A 110 -27.62 3.31 15.23
C GLY A 110 -26.67 3.89 16.27
N ARG A 111 -25.68 3.13 16.74
CA ARG A 111 -24.73 3.55 17.80
C ARG A 111 -23.53 4.31 17.24
N TYR A 112 -23.19 5.43 17.86
CA TYR A 112 -22.06 6.27 17.46
C TYR A 112 -21.50 7.10 18.62
N VAL A 113 -20.24 7.50 18.48
CA VAL A 113 -19.62 8.51 19.35
C VAL A 113 -19.55 9.85 18.62
N SER A 114 -19.53 10.95 19.36
CA SER A 114 -19.51 12.27 18.75
C SER A 114 -18.74 13.30 19.57
N ARG A 115 -18.28 14.34 18.86
CA ARG A 115 -17.87 15.62 19.43
C ARG A 115 -18.32 16.72 18.48
N SER A 116 -19.42 17.39 18.83
CA SER A 116 -19.99 18.49 18.04
C SER A 116 -19.03 19.69 18.00
N GLY A 117 -19.04 20.42 16.90
CA GLY A 117 -18.20 21.61 16.67
C GLY A 117 -16.71 21.33 16.46
N PHE A 118 -16.29 20.05 16.41
CA PHE A 118 -14.87 19.70 16.36
C PHE A 118 -14.15 20.26 15.12
N PHE A 119 -14.83 20.29 13.97
CA PHE A 119 -14.28 20.80 12.71
C PHE A 119 -14.74 22.23 12.39
N ASN A 120 -15.26 22.97 13.37
CA ASN A 120 -15.70 24.34 13.16
C ASN A 120 -14.49 25.30 13.14
N GLY A 121 -14.21 25.89 11.97
CA GLY A 121 -13.14 26.88 11.79
C GLY A 121 -11.72 26.32 11.82
N ALA A 122 -11.56 24.99 11.88
CA ALA A 122 -10.27 24.31 11.73
C ALA A 122 -10.45 22.82 11.37
N GLY A 123 -9.51 22.30 10.59
CA GLY A 123 -9.35 20.87 10.35
C GLY A 123 -8.46 20.18 11.40
N LEU A 124 -8.08 18.93 11.12
CA LEU A 124 -7.08 18.18 11.89
C LEU A 124 -6.04 17.60 10.94
N SER A 125 -4.78 17.55 11.35
CA SER A 125 -3.73 16.89 10.56
C SER A 125 -2.77 16.12 11.46
N ASN A 126 -2.33 14.96 10.97
CA ASN A 126 -1.29 14.15 11.59
C ASN A 126 -0.47 13.46 10.49
N GLY A 127 0.78 13.91 10.31
CA GLY A 127 1.65 13.43 9.24
C GLY A 127 1.01 13.63 7.86
N ASP A 128 0.92 12.55 7.09
CA ASP A 128 0.37 12.55 5.72
C ASP A 128 -1.16 12.57 5.65
N ILE A 129 -1.87 12.60 6.78
CA ILE A 129 -3.34 12.55 6.82
C ILE A 129 -3.89 13.87 7.35
N SER A 130 -4.86 14.43 6.63
CA SER A 130 -5.59 15.62 7.05
C SER A 130 -7.10 15.40 6.93
N ALA A 131 -7.85 15.82 7.94
CA ALA A 131 -9.27 16.10 7.82
C ALA A 131 -9.44 17.60 7.62
N LEU A 132 -10.22 17.97 6.60
CA LEU A 132 -10.50 19.37 6.27
C LEU A 132 -11.36 20.03 7.36
N GLU A 133 -11.34 21.37 7.42
CA GLU A 133 -12.37 22.08 8.17
C GLU A 133 -13.75 21.86 7.54
N ASP A 134 -14.81 21.98 8.34
CA ASP A 134 -16.17 21.87 7.82
C ASP A 134 -16.51 23.01 6.86
N GLY A 135 -16.97 22.67 5.66
CA GLY A 135 -17.36 23.64 4.64
C GLY A 135 -16.24 24.07 3.68
N GLU A 136 -15.05 23.45 3.74
CA GLU A 136 -13.96 23.73 2.80
C GLU A 136 -14.44 23.56 1.35
N ILE A 137 -14.12 24.54 0.49
CA ILE A 137 -14.41 24.48 -0.95
C ILE A 137 -13.19 23.90 -1.65
N VAL A 138 -13.33 22.70 -2.20
CA VAL A 138 -12.24 22.00 -2.88
C VAL A 138 -12.43 22.10 -4.40
N GLY A 139 -11.41 22.61 -5.09
CA GLY A 139 -11.44 22.84 -6.54
C GLY A 139 -11.79 21.56 -7.32
N GLY A 140 -12.73 21.67 -8.26
CA GLY A 140 -13.21 20.55 -9.07
C GLY A 140 -14.23 19.64 -8.39
N ILE A 141 -14.49 19.81 -7.08
CA ILE A 141 -15.48 19.03 -6.32
C ILE A 141 -16.58 19.95 -5.78
N GLY A 142 -16.21 21.04 -5.09
CA GLY A 142 -17.14 21.98 -4.45
C GLY A 142 -17.07 21.93 -2.92
N THR A 143 -18.15 22.30 -2.24
CA THR A 143 -18.21 22.32 -0.76
C THR A 143 -18.20 20.92 -0.19
N ILE A 144 -17.28 20.68 0.75
CA ILE A 144 -17.14 19.43 1.51
C ILE A 144 -17.48 19.69 2.98
N ARG A 145 -18.30 18.81 3.55
CA ARG A 145 -18.76 18.84 4.93
C ARG A 145 -18.00 17.84 5.79
N GLN A 146 -17.85 18.21 7.05
CA GLN A 146 -17.53 17.29 8.14
C GLN A 146 -18.74 17.08 9.04
N GLY A 147 -18.71 16.03 9.84
CA GLY A 147 -19.87 15.59 10.60
C GLY A 147 -20.93 15.00 9.69
N THR A 148 -20.50 14.27 8.66
CA THR A 148 -21.41 13.61 7.73
C THR A 148 -21.92 12.29 8.30
N PHE A 149 -23.20 12.02 8.09
CA PHE A 149 -23.87 10.80 8.50
C PHE A 149 -24.95 10.39 7.49
N GLU A 150 -25.50 9.18 7.66
CA GLU A 150 -26.65 8.68 6.92
C GLU A 150 -27.43 7.72 7.82
N VAL A 151 -28.73 7.94 7.99
CA VAL A 151 -29.60 7.00 8.71
C VAL A 151 -30.21 6.03 7.69
N ASN A 152 -29.73 4.79 7.69
CA ASN A 152 -30.15 3.78 6.74
C ASN A 152 -29.91 2.36 7.27
N ALA A 153 -30.75 1.41 6.84
CA ALA A 153 -30.63 -0.01 7.18
C ALA A 153 -29.36 -0.64 6.61
N ALA A 154 -29.01 -0.24 5.38
CA ALA A 154 -27.80 -0.66 4.71
C ALA A 154 -26.74 0.43 4.75
N LEU A 155 -25.48 0.03 4.57
CA LEU A 155 -24.38 0.96 4.32
C LEU A 155 -24.71 1.84 3.10
N ALA A 156 -24.61 3.15 3.28
CA ALA A 156 -24.84 4.14 2.23
C ALA A 156 -23.82 5.28 2.36
N TYR A 157 -23.57 5.98 1.25
CA TYR A 157 -22.68 7.13 1.25
C TYR A 157 -23.29 8.25 2.12
N PRO A 158 -22.59 8.75 3.15
CA PRO A 158 -23.12 9.80 4.02
C PRO A 158 -23.30 11.12 3.29
N THR A 159 -24.52 11.65 3.25
CA THR A 159 -24.83 12.92 2.59
C THR A 159 -25.39 13.98 3.53
N ASP A 160 -26.07 13.55 4.59
CA ASP A 160 -26.47 14.43 5.68
C ASP A 160 -25.25 14.89 6.49
N PHE A 161 -25.38 16.04 7.14
CA PHE A 161 -24.33 16.58 8.00
C PHE A 161 -24.91 17.39 9.15
N PHE A 162 -24.23 17.37 10.30
CA PHE A 162 -24.68 18.13 11.47
C PHE A 162 -23.51 18.68 12.29
N GLY A 163 -23.58 19.98 12.59
CA GLY A 163 -22.82 20.63 13.66
C GLY A 163 -21.29 20.51 13.56
N SER A 164 -20.71 20.38 12.37
CA SER A 164 -19.27 20.19 12.16
C SER A 164 -18.69 19.06 13.05
N THR A 165 -19.49 18.00 13.25
CA THR A 165 -19.25 16.95 14.25
C THR A 165 -18.07 16.06 13.86
N CYS A 166 -17.29 15.62 14.85
CA CYS A 166 -16.36 14.51 14.69
C CYS A 166 -16.99 13.22 15.21
N TYR A 167 -17.11 12.21 14.35
CA TYR A 167 -17.61 10.87 14.69
C TYR A 167 -16.51 9.83 14.95
N PHE A 168 -15.24 10.27 14.96
CA PHE A 168 -14.07 9.43 15.29
C PHE A 168 -13.95 8.19 14.41
N ALA A 169 -14.15 8.37 13.11
CA ALA A 169 -13.79 7.40 12.08
C ALA A 169 -12.54 7.92 11.34
N ASP A 170 -11.49 7.12 11.28
CA ASP A 170 -10.29 7.36 10.48
C ASP A 170 -9.75 6.05 9.90
N VAL A 171 -8.45 6.00 9.58
CA VAL A 171 -7.83 4.90 8.84
C VAL A 171 -6.54 4.44 9.50
N GLU A 172 -6.14 3.22 9.16
CA GLU A 172 -4.71 2.90 9.09
C GLU A 172 -4.21 3.13 7.67
N PHE A 173 -3.23 4.02 7.55
CA PHE A 173 -2.56 4.38 6.31
C PHE A 173 -1.11 3.91 6.31
N VAL A 174 -0.66 3.38 5.17
CA VAL A 174 0.73 3.03 4.92
C VAL A 174 1.17 3.59 3.57
N LEU A 175 2.41 4.07 3.50
CA LEU A 175 3.00 4.54 2.24
C LEU A 175 3.30 3.38 1.27
N SER A 176 3.48 2.18 1.83
CA SER A 176 3.78 0.96 1.11
C SER A 176 3.14 -0.25 1.79
N LEU A 177 2.64 -1.19 0.99
CA LEU A 177 2.29 -2.52 1.47
C LEU A 177 3.55 -3.37 1.55
N GLU A 178 3.75 -4.14 2.62
CA GLU A 178 4.86 -5.09 2.70
C GLU A 178 4.33 -6.52 2.79
N GLU A 179 4.70 -7.35 1.82
CA GLU A 179 4.54 -8.79 1.86
C GLU A 179 5.90 -9.47 2.04
N ALA A 180 6.04 -10.30 3.06
CA ALA A 180 7.28 -11.02 3.33
C ALA A 180 7.03 -12.52 3.38
N VAL A 181 7.84 -13.28 2.63
CA VAL A 181 7.88 -14.75 2.72
C VAL A 181 9.23 -15.19 3.27
N THR A 182 9.21 -15.85 4.42
CA THR A 182 10.39 -16.38 5.09
C THR A 182 10.29 -17.90 5.22
N GLY A 183 11.34 -18.64 4.92
CA GLY A 183 11.39 -20.07 5.18
C GLY A 183 12.80 -20.62 5.36
N SER A 184 12.89 -21.90 5.71
CA SER A 184 14.15 -22.62 5.86
C SER A 184 14.23 -23.83 4.93
N GLY A 185 15.42 -24.14 4.40
CA GLY A 185 15.64 -25.28 3.52
C GLY A 185 15.47 -24.96 2.03
N ALA A 186 15.21 -25.98 1.20
CA ALA A 186 14.88 -25.75 -0.21
C ALA A 186 13.47 -25.17 -0.30
N ILE A 187 13.34 -23.96 -0.84
CA ILE A 187 12.07 -23.25 -0.91
C ILE A 187 11.72 -23.04 -2.38
N ALA A 188 10.53 -23.50 -2.77
CA ALA A 188 9.88 -23.09 -3.99
C ALA A 188 8.80 -22.07 -3.62
N LEU A 189 8.93 -20.85 -4.12
CA LEU A 189 7.96 -19.77 -3.85
C LEU A 189 7.08 -19.52 -5.09
N PRO A 190 5.93 -18.84 -4.94
CA PRO A 190 5.19 -18.31 -6.09
C PRO A 190 5.91 -17.11 -6.73
N SER A 191 5.39 -16.62 -7.85
CA SER A 191 5.87 -15.40 -8.52
C SER A 191 5.81 -14.20 -7.58
N LEU A 192 6.89 -13.44 -7.48
CA LEU A 192 6.94 -12.25 -6.64
C LEU A 192 6.52 -11.03 -7.47
N THR A 193 5.41 -10.38 -7.12
CA THR A 193 4.95 -9.19 -7.85
C THR A 193 4.69 -8.04 -6.88
N ALA A 194 5.55 -7.01 -6.91
CA ALA A 194 5.30 -5.75 -6.24
C ALA A 194 4.70 -4.75 -7.23
N ALA A 195 3.45 -4.33 -7.02
CA ALA A 195 2.78 -3.32 -7.84
C ALA A 195 2.50 -2.04 -7.04
N GLY A 196 2.60 -0.88 -7.68
CA GLY A 196 2.36 0.41 -7.02
C GLY A 196 3.53 0.81 -6.13
N ALA A 197 3.29 1.24 -4.89
CA ALA A 197 4.34 1.54 -3.91
C ALA A 197 4.55 0.37 -2.92
N GLY A 198 4.36 -0.88 -3.35
CA GLY A 198 4.51 -2.06 -2.49
C GLY A 198 5.96 -2.58 -2.38
N ILE A 199 6.25 -3.27 -1.30
CA ILE A 199 7.46 -4.06 -1.05
C ILE A 199 7.03 -5.52 -0.98
N VAL A 200 7.70 -6.38 -1.72
CA VAL A 200 7.58 -7.83 -1.56
C VAL A 200 8.97 -8.41 -1.36
N SER A 201 9.17 -9.18 -0.30
CA SER A 201 10.46 -9.79 0.03
C SER A 201 10.34 -11.29 0.23
N ALA A 202 11.35 -12.01 -0.25
CA ALA A 202 11.49 -13.45 -0.10
C ALA A 202 12.87 -13.76 0.49
N THR A 203 12.92 -14.43 1.64
CA THR A 203 14.18 -14.83 2.29
C THR A 203 14.20 -16.33 2.60
N GLY A 204 15.31 -16.99 2.30
CA GLY A 204 15.49 -18.42 2.54
C GLY A 204 16.93 -18.82 2.85
N SER A 205 17.10 -19.86 3.66
CA SER A 205 18.44 -20.36 4.05
C SER A 205 18.98 -21.50 3.17
N GLY A 206 18.17 -22.11 2.29
CA GLY A 206 18.62 -23.14 1.34
C GLY A 206 18.57 -22.68 -0.11
N ALA A 207 18.62 -23.65 -1.05
CA ALA A 207 18.46 -23.35 -2.47
C ALA A 207 17.04 -22.79 -2.70
N ILE A 208 16.94 -21.61 -3.32
CA ILE A 208 15.67 -20.97 -3.61
C ILE A 208 15.42 -21.05 -5.12
N ALA A 209 14.30 -21.65 -5.49
CA ALA A 209 13.77 -21.59 -6.84
C ALA A 209 12.61 -20.59 -6.85
N LEU A 210 12.78 -19.46 -7.53
CA LEU A 210 11.74 -18.45 -7.67
C LEU A 210 11.22 -18.44 -9.11
N PRO A 211 9.90 -18.35 -9.31
CA PRO A 211 9.28 -17.91 -10.56
C PRO A 211 9.66 -16.46 -10.87
N ALA A 212 8.99 -15.83 -11.84
CA ALA A 212 9.34 -14.48 -12.26
C ALA A 212 9.21 -13.49 -11.08
N ILE A 213 10.22 -12.62 -10.93
CA ILE A 213 10.19 -11.51 -9.98
C ILE A 213 9.88 -10.25 -10.78
N THR A 214 8.78 -9.59 -10.46
CA THR A 214 8.32 -8.39 -11.15
C THR A 214 8.10 -7.24 -10.17
N ALA A 215 8.70 -6.09 -10.43
CA ALA A 215 8.37 -4.83 -9.75
C ALA A 215 7.79 -3.83 -10.76
N ALA A 216 6.61 -3.28 -10.48
CA ALA A 216 5.94 -2.31 -11.34
C ALA A 216 5.53 -1.06 -10.53
N GLY A 217 5.66 0.13 -11.13
CA GLY A 217 5.36 1.40 -10.45
C GLY A 217 6.56 1.87 -9.62
N ALA A 218 6.37 2.20 -8.35
CA ALA A 218 7.45 2.46 -7.38
C ALA A 218 7.77 1.24 -6.50
N GLY A 219 7.33 0.04 -6.93
CA GLY A 219 7.38 -1.16 -6.12
C GLY A 219 8.78 -1.74 -6.00
N VAL A 220 9.02 -2.49 -4.93
CA VAL A 220 10.29 -3.17 -4.66
C VAL A 220 10.03 -4.66 -4.49
N ALA A 221 10.63 -5.50 -5.32
CA ALA A 221 10.57 -6.95 -5.18
C ALA A 221 11.99 -7.48 -4.89
N THR A 222 12.20 -8.13 -3.76
CA THR A 222 13.52 -8.65 -3.35
C THR A 222 13.50 -10.14 -3.07
N ALA A 223 14.57 -10.81 -3.51
CA ALA A 223 14.83 -12.20 -3.20
C ALA A 223 16.22 -12.35 -2.60
N ALA A 224 16.33 -12.98 -1.43
CA ALA A 224 17.61 -13.24 -0.78
C ALA A 224 17.71 -14.70 -0.33
N GLY A 225 18.82 -15.36 -0.67
CA GLY A 225 19.07 -16.76 -0.33
C GLY A 225 20.47 -17.02 0.21
N ALA A 226 20.59 -17.82 1.28
CA ALA A 226 21.91 -18.31 1.69
C ALA A 226 22.43 -19.45 0.78
N GLY A 227 21.54 -20.16 0.07
CA GLY A 227 21.87 -21.18 -0.91
C GLY A 227 21.98 -20.65 -2.35
N GLY A 228 22.01 -21.58 -3.32
CA GLY A 228 21.92 -21.23 -4.74
C GLY A 228 20.55 -20.64 -5.09
N LEU A 229 20.52 -19.58 -5.89
CA LEU A 229 19.31 -18.87 -6.30
C LEU A 229 19.05 -19.11 -7.78
N THR A 230 18.00 -19.85 -8.12
CA THR A 230 17.54 -20.00 -9.50
C THR A 230 16.28 -19.17 -9.68
N LEU A 231 16.38 -18.14 -10.51
CA LEU A 231 15.29 -17.21 -10.78
C LEU A 231 14.73 -17.48 -12.17
N ALA A 232 13.42 -17.32 -12.37
CA ALA A 232 12.85 -17.12 -13.69
C ALA A 232 13.07 -15.64 -14.14
N PRO A 233 12.46 -15.13 -15.23
CA PRO A 233 12.69 -13.76 -15.69
C PRO A 233 12.56 -12.71 -14.58
N LEU A 234 13.52 -11.80 -14.51
CA LEU A 234 13.49 -10.66 -13.61
C LEU A 234 13.04 -9.42 -14.41
N ALA A 235 12.04 -8.71 -13.89
CA ALA A 235 11.43 -7.57 -14.56
C ALA A 235 11.22 -6.37 -13.61
N ALA A 236 11.69 -5.19 -14.03
CA ALA A 236 11.35 -3.92 -13.37
C ALA A 236 10.69 -2.95 -14.38
N ALA A 237 9.59 -2.31 -13.98
CA ALA A 237 8.84 -1.36 -14.78
C ALA A 237 8.51 -0.09 -13.97
N GLY A 238 8.52 1.08 -14.62
CA GLY A 238 8.29 2.36 -13.93
C GLY A 238 9.54 2.82 -13.18
N SER A 239 9.42 3.17 -11.90
CA SER A 239 10.52 3.39 -10.95
C SER A 239 10.77 2.22 -10.00
N GLY A 240 10.29 1.03 -10.36
CA GLY A 240 10.36 -0.15 -9.51
C GLY A 240 11.76 -0.76 -9.43
N THR A 241 12.04 -1.48 -8.36
CA THR A 241 13.31 -2.19 -8.14
C THR A 241 13.05 -3.69 -7.97
N ALA A 242 13.74 -4.51 -8.77
CA ALA A 242 13.66 -5.97 -8.67
C ALA A 242 15.05 -6.53 -8.35
N ALA A 243 15.28 -6.98 -7.11
CA ALA A 243 16.61 -7.30 -6.59
C ALA A 243 16.77 -8.79 -6.25
N ALA A 244 17.98 -9.31 -6.44
CA ALA A 244 18.35 -10.66 -6.06
C ALA A 244 19.70 -10.70 -5.34
N ALA A 245 19.76 -11.37 -4.19
CA ALA A 245 20.98 -11.58 -3.42
C ALA A 245 21.16 -13.05 -3.06
N GLY A 246 22.39 -13.55 -3.16
CA GLY A 246 22.68 -14.97 -2.88
C GLY A 246 24.12 -15.19 -2.42
N SER A 247 24.32 -16.00 -1.37
CA SER A 247 25.68 -16.51 -1.07
C SER A 247 26.06 -17.74 -1.90
N GLY A 248 25.08 -18.44 -2.49
CA GLY A 248 25.30 -19.48 -3.50
C GLY A 248 25.31 -18.96 -4.93
N ALA A 249 25.40 -19.87 -5.92
CA ALA A 249 25.35 -19.50 -7.33
C ALA A 249 23.98 -18.90 -7.70
N ILE A 250 23.96 -17.85 -8.51
CA ILE A 250 22.73 -17.20 -8.99
C ILE A 250 22.58 -17.47 -10.49
N VAL A 251 21.42 -17.99 -10.90
CA VAL A 251 21.08 -18.31 -12.30
C VAL A 251 19.80 -17.58 -12.72
N LEU A 252 19.86 -16.83 -13.82
CA LEU A 252 18.75 -16.09 -14.42
C LEU A 252 18.58 -16.48 -15.90
N PRO A 253 17.36 -16.55 -16.46
CA PRO A 253 17.10 -16.87 -17.88
C PRO A 253 16.84 -15.65 -18.77
N SER A 254 16.35 -14.54 -18.23
CA SER A 254 16.20 -13.26 -18.95
C SER A 254 16.01 -12.10 -17.96
N LEU A 255 16.47 -10.91 -18.36
CA LEU A 255 16.37 -9.69 -17.57
C LEU A 255 15.75 -8.57 -18.39
N SER A 256 14.68 -7.98 -17.87
CA SER A 256 13.96 -6.89 -18.52
C SER A 256 13.78 -5.67 -17.62
N VAL A 257 14.09 -4.49 -18.15
CA VAL A 257 13.87 -3.22 -17.44
C VAL A 257 13.20 -2.22 -18.37
N SER A 258 12.08 -1.67 -17.94
CA SER A 258 11.35 -0.60 -18.63
C SER A 258 11.14 0.60 -17.69
N GLY A 259 11.12 1.83 -18.22
CA GLY A 259 11.11 3.04 -17.39
C GLY A 259 12.47 3.36 -16.73
N VAL A 260 12.47 3.94 -15.53
CA VAL A 260 13.64 4.24 -14.68
C VAL A 260 13.96 3.11 -13.68
N GLY A 261 13.34 1.94 -13.83
CA GLY A 261 13.47 0.83 -12.89
C GLY A 261 14.91 0.29 -12.76
N SER A 262 15.18 -0.44 -11.68
CA SER A 262 16.49 -1.03 -11.40
C SER A 262 16.41 -2.53 -11.13
N SER A 263 17.44 -3.27 -11.50
CA SER A 263 17.59 -4.68 -11.13
C SER A 263 18.97 -5.01 -10.58
N PRO A 264 19.24 -4.75 -9.28
CA PRO A 264 20.50 -5.08 -8.65
C PRO A 264 20.61 -6.57 -8.32
N ILE A 265 21.74 -7.19 -8.67
CA ILE A 265 22.02 -8.61 -8.43
C ILE A 265 23.37 -8.75 -7.73
N THR A 266 23.39 -9.34 -6.53
CA THR A 266 24.61 -9.53 -5.73
C THR A 266 24.81 -11.00 -5.39
N GLY A 267 25.91 -11.59 -5.87
CA GLY A 267 26.24 -13.00 -5.61
C GLY A 267 27.63 -13.17 -4.98
N ALA A 268 27.76 -14.01 -3.93
CA ALA A 268 29.07 -14.36 -3.37
C ALA A 268 29.78 -15.50 -4.13
N ALA A 269 29.06 -16.21 -5.00
CA ALA A 269 29.55 -17.30 -5.85
C ALA A 269 29.26 -17.01 -7.34
N ALA A 270 29.20 -18.04 -8.19
CA ALA A 270 29.03 -17.87 -9.63
C ALA A 270 27.72 -17.15 -10.00
N LEU A 271 27.81 -16.14 -10.86
CA LEU A 271 26.67 -15.40 -11.41
C LEU A 271 26.52 -15.71 -12.91
N ILE A 272 25.39 -16.30 -13.30
CA ILE A 272 25.09 -16.69 -14.69
C ILE A 272 23.98 -15.78 -15.23
N LEU A 273 24.33 -14.90 -16.17
CA LEU A 273 23.43 -13.92 -16.79
C LEU A 273 23.32 -14.14 -18.31
N PRO A 274 22.10 -14.23 -18.87
CA PRO A 274 21.85 -14.32 -20.30
C PRO A 274 21.52 -12.95 -20.89
N ALA A 275 20.93 -12.93 -22.09
CA ALA A 275 20.61 -11.72 -22.85
C ALA A 275 19.76 -10.71 -22.05
N LEU A 276 20.17 -9.44 -22.13
CA LEU A 276 19.57 -8.29 -21.45
C LEU A 276 18.66 -7.50 -22.40
N ARG A 277 17.47 -7.12 -21.94
CA ARG A 277 16.56 -6.20 -22.65
C ARG A 277 16.20 -5.00 -21.78
N VAL A 278 16.77 -3.84 -22.11
CA VAL A 278 16.41 -2.55 -21.49
C VAL A 278 15.65 -1.72 -22.52
N THR A 279 14.44 -1.28 -22.19
CA THR A 279 13.61 -0.43 -23.07
C THR A 279 13.40 0.99 -22.52
N GLY A 280 13.92 1.30 -21.32
CA GLY A 280 13.89 2.64 -20.69
C GLY A 280 15.26 3.19 -20.28
N SER A 281 15.28 4.16 -19.35
CA SER A 281 16.49 4.72 -18.70
C SER A 281 16.97 3.92 -17.48
N GLY A 282 16.32 2.78 -17.19
CA GLY A 282 16.62 1.92 -16.07
C GLY A 282 17.99 1.24 -16.14
N ALA A 283 18.43 0.74 -14.99
CA ALA A 283 19.75 0.17 -14.78
C ALA A 283 19.69 -1.32 -14.41
N VAL A 284 20.71 -2.05 -14.84
CA VAL A 284 21.02 -3.38 -14.34
C VAL A 284 22.42 -3.31 -13.76
N GLU A 285 22.54 -3.60 -12.48
CA GLU A 285 23.80 -3.67 -11.77
C GLU A 285 23.98 -5.09 -11.26
N GLY A 286 25.09 -5.73 -11.64
CA GLY A 286 25.37 -7.11 -11.26
C GLY A 286 26.85 -7.31 -11.08
N GLY A 287 27.26 -7.89 -9.96
CA GLY A 287 28.66 -8.14 -9.70
C GLY A 287 28.90 -9.18 -8.59
N PRO A 288 30.00 -9.95 -8.69
CA PRO A 288 30.43 -10.79 -7.59
C PRO A 288 30.80 -9.93 -6.37
N SER A 289 30.34 -10.30 -5.18
CA SER A 289 30.73 -9.65 -3.92
C SER A 289 32.05 -10.20 -3.35
N SER A 290 32.60 -11.26 -3.96
CA SER A 290 33.85 -11.92 -3.58
C SER A 290 34.84 -11.96 -4.76
N PRO A 291 36.14 -11.71 -4.53
CA PRO A 291 37.17 -11.73 -5.59
C PRO A 291 37.35 -13.12 -6.25
N ASN A 292 36.87 -14.19 -5.63
CA ASN A 292 36.97 -15.56 -6.13
C ASN A 292 35.72 -16.04 -6.92
N ALA A 293 34.70 -15.20 -7.06
CA ALA A 293 33.47 -15.56 -7.78
C ALA A 293 33.59 -15.30 -9.29
N ALA A 294 33.06 -16.24 -10.09
CA ALA A 294 33.09 -16.16 -11.55
C ALA A 294 31.82 -15.52 -12.11
N LEU A 295 31.98 -14.61 -13.08
CA LEU A 295 30.88 -14.08 -13.90
C LEU A 295 30.87 -14.80 -15.25
N VAL A 296 29.76 -15.46 -15.59
CA VAL A 296 29.59 -16.14 -16.88
C VAL A 296 28.51 -15.42 -17.68
N ALA A 297 28.92 -14.71 -18.74
CA ALA A 297 28.04 -14.02 -19.67
C ALA A 297 27.99 -14.77 -21.01
N THR A 298 26.81 -15.21 -21.45
CA THR A 298 26.63 -16.07 -22.64
C THR A 298 26.28 -15.29 -23.93
N SER A 299 26.62 -13.99 -24.00
CA SER A 299 26.06 -13.02 -24.97
C SER A 299 26.02 -13.47 -26.45
N ARG A 300 24.83 -13.34 -27.07
CA ARG A 300 24.68 -12.60 -28.33
C ARG A 300 24.39 -11.13 -27.98
N ARG A 301 24.93 -10.19 -28.77
CA ARG A 301 24.92 -8.73 -28.51
C ARG A 301 23.55 -8.22 -28.04
N PRO A 302 23.49 -7.31 -27.05
CA PRO A 302 22.22 -6.71 -26.62
C PRO A 302 21.58 -5.91 -27.76
N VAL A 303 20.25 -5.99 -27.90
CA VAL A 303 19.49 -5.04 -28.72
C VAL A 303 19.35 -3.75 -27.93
N LEU A 304 20.35 -2.87 -28.05
CA LEU A 304 20.34 -1.53 -27.46
C LEU A 304 19.59 -0.59 -28.40
N SER A 305 18.46 -0.03 -27.96
CA SER A 305 17.82 1.11 -28.64
C SER A 305 18.30 2.42 -28.00
N THR A 306 18.48 3.44 -28.82
CA THR A 306 19.17 4.70 -28.51
C THR A 306 18.46 5.53 -27.43
N THR A 307 19.12 5.76 -26.29
CA THR A 307 19.22 6.99 -25.45
C THR A 307 19.96 6.60 -24.15
N SER A 308 20.88 7.44 -23.65
CA SER A 308 21.76 7.28 -22.46
C SER A 308 21.40 6.14 -21.47
N ARG A 309 22.16 5.04 -21.51
CA ARG A 309 21.99 3.84 -20.65
C ARG A 309 23.32 3.48 -19.99
N ARG A 310 23.30 3.19 -18.69
CA ARG A 310 24.48 2.74 -17.92
C ARG A 310 24.29 1.27 -17.54
N GLN A 311 25.05 0.39 -18.17
CA GLN A 311 25.29 -0.94 -17.64
C GLN A 311 26.57 -0.84 -16.81
N VAL A 312 26.46 -0.95 -15.48
CA VAL A 312 27.62 -1.01 -14.59
C VAL A 312 27.77 -2.45 -14.14
N ILE A 313 28.62 -3.20 -14.85
CA ILE A 313 29.12 -4.49 -14.34
C ILE A 313 30.42 -4.16 -13.61
N THR A 314 30.37 -4.19 -12.28
CA THR A 314 31.56 -4.05 -11.45
C THR A 314 32.19 -5.43 -11.27
N THR A 315 33.14 -5.79 -12.12
CA THR A 315 33.94 -7.02 -11.93
C THR A 315 35.16 -6.70 -11.08
N THR A 316 35.21 -7.22 -9.87
CA THR A 316 36.46 -7.38 -9.09
C THR A 316 37.14 -8.73 -9.35
N GLY A 317 36.63 -9.53 -10.30
CA GLY A 317 37.07 -10.91 -10.59
C GLY A 317 37.47 -11.17 -12.04
N ARG A 318 38.28 -12.22 -12.23
CA ARG A 318 38.93 -12.61 -13.50
C ARG A 318 37.89 -13.10 -14.53
N ALA A 319 37.78 -12.41 -15.66
CA ALA A 319 37.00 -12.88 -16.80
C ALA A 319 37.65 -14.16 -17.36
N ILE A 320 36.88 -15.25 -17.46
CA ILE A 320 37.31 -16.46 -18.18
C ILE A 320 36.75 -16.35 -19.60
N PRO A 321 37.58 -16.08 -20.63
CA PRO A 321 37.13 -16.13 -22.01
C PRO A 321 36.78 -17.57 -22.41
N LEU A 322 35.73 -17.71 -23.22
CA LEU A 322 35.43 -18.94 -23.96
C LEU A 322 36.50 -19.21 -25.02
#